data_AF-A0A9E4Z847-F1
#
_entry.id   AF-A0A9E4Z847-F1
#
_cell.length_a   1.000
_cell.length_b   1.000
_cell.length_c   1.000
_cell.angle_alpha   90.00
_cell.angle_beta   90.00
_cell.angle_gamma   90.00
#
_symmetry.space_group_name_H-M   'P 1'
#
loop_
_entity.id
_entity.type
_entity.pdbx_description
1 polymer ?
#
loop_
_entity_poly.entity_id
_entity_poly.type
_entity_poly.pdbx_seq_one_letter_code
_entity_poly.pdbx_strand_id
1 'polypeptide(L)' 'MSGFKDARFLYRLGRWLGRFCFRTFGRLEVAGVECVPQYGPLIVVCNHLSSNDPPLLVAAIPRPLFFIGKQELFG' A
#
# COMPACT_ATOMS: atom_id res chain seq x y z
N MET A 1 6.10 13.13 -21.17
CA MET A 1 4.84 12.41 -20.83
C MET A 1 5.05 10.91 -20.52
N SER A 2 6.28 10.47 -20.23
CA SER A 2 6.62 9.07 -19.84
C SER A 2 6.40 8.77 -18.36
N GLY A 3 6.87 9.67 -17.47
CA GLY A 3 6.99 9.38 -16.04
C GLY A 3 5.71 9.00 -15.30
N PHE A 4 4.54 9.42 -15.78
CA PHE A 4 3.26 9.08 -15.14
C PHE A 4 2.85 7.61 -15.35
N LYS A 5 3.21 7.04 -16.52
CA LYS A 5 2.96 5.62 -16.80
C LYS A 5 3.94 4.74 -16.02
N ASP A 6 5.18 5.17 -15.94
CA ASP A 6 6.27 4.49 -15.24
C ASP A 6 5.95 4.39 -13.73
N ALA A 7 5.52 5.49 -13.10
CA ALA A 7 5.12 5.49 -11.69
C ALA A 7 3.92 4.56 -11.41
N ARG A 8 2.90 4.55 -12.29
CA ARG A 8 1.75 3.66 -12.15
C ARG A 8 2.15 2.19 -12.31
N PHE A 9 3.06 1.89 -13.23
CA PHE A 9 3.59 0.56 -13.42
C PHE A 9 4.37 0.10 -12.19
N LEU A 10 5.30 0.91 -11.69
CA LEU A 10 6.07 0.63 -10.48
C LEU A 10 5.17 0.40 -9.26
N TYR A 11 4.13 1.23 -9.10
CA TYR A 11 3.15 1.05 -8.02
C TYR A 11 2.42 -0.30 -8.12
N ARG A 12 1.95 -0.68 -9.32
CA ARG A 12 1.26 -1.97 -9.53
C ARG A 12 2.19 -3.15 -9.31
N LEU A 13 3.43 -3.06 -9.78
CA LEU A 13 4.45 -4.09 -9.59
C LEU A 13 4.79 -4.22 -8.10
N GLY A 14 5.06 -3.11 -7.41
CA GLY A 14 5.35 -3.10 -5.97
C GLY A 14 4.19 -3.64 -5.13
N ARG A 15 2.94 -3.32 -5.49
CA ARG A 15 1.75 -3.90 -4.86
C ARG A 15 1.67 -5.42 -5.07
N TRP A 16 1.90 -5.90 -6.28
CA TRP A 16 1.88 -7.32 -6.59
C TRP A 16 2.99 -8.07 -5.85
N LEU A 17 4.22 -7.54 -5.88
CA LEU A 17 5.37 -8.08 -5.16
C LEU A 17 5.13 -8.09 -3.65
N GLY A 18 4.66 -6.99 -3.07
CA GLY A 18 4.34 -6.92 -1.65
C GLY A 18 3.29 -7.96 -1.25
N ARG A 19 2.21 -8.07 -2.01
CA ARG A 19 1.17 -9.07 -1.74
C ARG A 19 1.67 -10.50 -1.88
N PHE A 20 2.58 -10.77 -2.83
CA PHE A 20 3.25 -12.06 -2.94
C PHE A 20 4.10 -12.31 -1.70
N CYS A 21 5.06 -11.44 -1.41
CA CYS A 21 6.00 -11.58 -0.29
C CYS A 21 5.30 -11.75 1.07
N PHE A 22 4.31 -10.91 1.38
CA PHE A 22 3.59 -10.99 2.66
C PHE A 22 2.70 -12.23 2.77
N ARG A 23 2.31 -12.86 1.66
CA ARG A 23 1.56 -14.13 1.66
C ARG A 23 2.47 -15.36 1.69
N THR A 24 3.66 -15.28 1.10
CA THR A 24 4.58 -16.42 1.02
C THR A 24 5.50 -16.51 2.23
N PHE A 25 6.03 -15.36 2.67
CA PHE A 25 6.99 -15.29 3.78
C PHE A 25 6.35 -14.76 5.07
N GLY A 26 5.15 -14.19 4.95
CA GLY A 26 4.32 -13.80 6.08
C GLY A 26 3.03 -14.60 6.14
N ARG A 27 2.21 -14.32 7.16
CA ARG A 27 0.86 -14.85 7.30
C ARG A 27 -0.17 -13.74 7.06
N LEU A 28 -0.14 -13.14 5.87
CA LEU A 28 -1.08 -12.06 5.54
C LEU A 28 -2.52 -12.59 5.45
N GLU A 29 -3.32 -12.21 6.43
CA GLU A 29 -4.77 -12.39 6.46
C GLU A 29 -5.43 -11.01 6.36
N VAL A 30 -6.39 -10.86 5.45
CA VAL A 30 -7.10 -9.59 5.21
C VAL A 30 -8.59 -9.87 5.38
N ALA A 31 -9.23 -9.17 6.32
CA ALA A 31 -10.66 -9.22 6.57
C ALA A 31 -11.28 -7.83 6.38
N GLY A 32 -12.56 -7.77 6.01
CA GLY A 32 -13.29 -6.50 5.83
C GLY A 32 -12.87 -5.69 4.61
N VAL A 33 -12.30 -6.33 3.59
CA VAL A 33 -11.83 -5.63 2.38
C VAL A 33 -12.98 -4.99 1.60
N GLU A 34 -14.16 -5.60 1.69
CA GLU A 34 -15.44 -5.15 1.15
C GLU A 34 -15.94 -3.85 1.77
N CYS A 35 -15.46 -3.51 2.98
CA CYS A 35 -15.81 -2.26 3.67
C CYS A 35 -15.05 -1.05 3.11
N VAL A 36 -14.03 -1.26 2.26
CA VAL A 36 -13.24 -0.17 1.68
C VAL A 36 -14.06 0.52 0.58
N PRO A 37 -14.37 1.84 0.73
CA PRO A 37 -15.11 2.56 -0.30
C PRO A 37 -14.37 2.55 -1.63
N GLN A 38 -15.06 2.11 -2.69
CA GLN A 38 -14.53 2.06 -4.05
C GLN A 38 -14.24 3.46 -4.61
N TYR A 39 -15.03 4.44 -4.18
CA TYR A 39 -14.98 5.81 -4.66
C TYR A 39 -15.05 6.80 -3.50
N GLY A 40 -14.63 8.04 -3.76
CA GLY A 40 -14.66 9.13 -2.79
C GLY A 40 -13.42 9.20 -1.88
N PRO A 41 -13.38 10.25 -1.02
CA PRO A 41 -12.29 10.47 -0.08
C PRO A 41 -12.23 9.35 0.97
N LEU A 42 -11.02 8.98 1.36
CA LEU A 42 -10.76 7.97 2.38
C LEU A 42 -9.51 8.34 3.16
N ILE A 43 -9.59 8.34 4.49
CA ILE A 43 -8.44 8.37 5.38
C ILE A 43 -8.27 6.95 5.92
N VAL A 44 -7.11 6.35 5.66
CA VAL A 44 -6.74 5.04 6.20
C VAL A 44 -5.82 5.28 7.39
N VAL A 45 -6.17 4.70 8.53
CA VAL A 45 -5.37 4.76 9.75
C VAL A 45 -4.98 3.34 10.14
N CYS A 46 -3.71 3.13 10.49
CA CYS A 46 -3.23 1.87 11.03
C CYS A 46 -2.42 2.12 12.30
N ASN A 47 -2.24 1.07 13.10
CA ASN A 47 -1.17 1.03 14.07
C ASN A 47 0.19 1.11 13.34
N HIS A 48 1.18 1.78 13.95
CA HIS A 48 2.53 1.86 13.40
C HIS A 48 3.46 0.95 14.21
N LEU A 49 3.66 -0.28 13.74
CA LEU A 49 4.49 -1.29 14.39
C LEU A 49 5.89 -1.40 13.76
N SER A 50 6.03 -1.09 12.47
CA SER A 50 7.29 -1.28 11.76
C SER A 50 7.39 -0.46 10.47
N SER A 51 8.58 -0.38 9.89
CA SER A 51 8.77 0.19 8.56
C SER A 51 8.07 -0.62 7.44
N ASN A 52 7.56 -1.82 7.74
CA ASN A 52 6.81 -2.64 6.79
C ASN A 52 5.33 -2.22 6.67
N ASP A 53 4.84 -1.30 7.51
CA ASP A 53 3.44 -0.93 7.54
C ASP A 53 2.97 -0.30 6.21
N PRO A 54 3.72 0.63 5.56
CA PRO A 54 3.30 1.16 4.27
C PRO A 54 3.26 0.10 3.15
N PRO A 55 4.29 -0.74 2.94
CA PRO A 55 4.19 -1.86 1.97
C PRO A 55 3.04 -2.84 2.26
N LEU A 56 2.79 -3.15 3.54
CA LEU A 56 1.71 -4.04 3.95
C LEU A 56 0.34 -3.46 3.60
N LEU A 57 0.12 -2.17 3.88
CA LEU A 57 -1.11 -1.47 3.53
C LEU A 57 -1.33 -1.40 2.01
N VAL A 58 -0.27 -1.13 1.23
CA VAL A 58 -0.33 -1.16 -0.23
C VAL A 58 -0.74 -2.54 -0.75
N ALA A 59 -0.27 -3.62 -0.12
CA ALA A 59 -0.62 -4.99 -0.47
C ALA A 59 -2.06 -5.37 -0.08
N ALA A 60 -2.57 -4.84 1.04
CA ALA A 60 -3.87 -5.19 1.61
C ALA A 60 -5.05 -4.38 1.02
N ILE A 61 -4.90 -3.06 0.87
CA ILE A 61 -6.02 -2.16 0.54
C ILE A 61 -6.29 -2.12 -0.97
N PRO A 62 -7.53 -2.33 -1.46
CA PRO A 62 -7.88 -2.44 -2.89
C PRO A 62 -7.86 -1.13 -3.70
N ARG A 63 -7.18 -0.08 -3.22
CA ARG A 63 -7.05 1.20 -3.92
C ARG A 63 -5.68 1.85 -3.72
N PRO A 64 -5.27 2.78 -4.58
CA PRO A 64 -4.04 3.55 -4.38
C PRO A 64 -4.04 4.28 -3.03
N LEU A 65 -2.89 4.26 -2.36
CA LEU A 65 -2.66 4.92 -1.07
C LEU A 65 -1.60 6.01 -1.24
N PHE A 66 -1.79 7.11 -0.53
CA PHE A 66 -0.84 8.22 -0.41
C PHE A 66 -0.51 8.38 1.07
N PHE A 67 0.76 8.21 1.42
CA PHE A 67 1.22 8.23 2.80
C PHE A 67 1.69 9.62 3.19
N ILE A 68 1.41 9.98 4.44
CA ILE A 68 2.02 11.15 5.08
C ILE A 68 3.27 10.65 5.78
N GLY A 69 4.42 11.16 5.36
CA GLY A 69 5.72 10.84 5.95
C GLY A 69 6.49 12.12 6.24
N LYS A 70 7.28 12.11 7.32
CA LYS A 70 8.19 13.20 7.65
C LYS A 70 9.27 13.32 6.56
N GLN A 71 9.70 14.54 6.23
CA GLN A 71 10.67 14.77 5.15
C GLN A 71 12.00 14.05 5.39
N GLU A 72 12.47 14.01 6.63
CA GLU A 72 13.74 13.40 7.03
C GLU A 72 13.80 11.89 6.82
N LEU A 73 12.67 11.24 6.50
CA LEU A 73 12.64 9.84 6.08
C LEU A 73 13.25 9.63 4.68
N PHE A 74 13.39 10.70 3.89
CA PHE A 74 13.73 10.61 2.47
C PHE A 74 15.10 11.21 2.11
N GLY A 75 15.82 11.75 3.10
CA GLY A 75 17.13 12.40 2.91
C GLY A 75 17.01 13.88 2.55
#